data_AF-A0A8S9DS57-F1
#
_entry.id   AF-A0A8S9DS57-F1
#
_cell.length_a   1.000
_cell.length_b   1.000
_cell.length_c   1.000
_cell.angle_alpha   90.00
_cell.angle_beta   90.00
_cell.angle_gamma   90.00
#
_symmetry.space_group_name_H-M   'P 1'
#
loop_
_entity.id
_entity.type
_entity.pdbx_description
1 polymer ?
#
loop_
_entity_poly.entity_id
_entity_poly.type
_entity_poly.pdbx_seq_one_letter_code
_entity_poly.pdbx_strand_id
1 'polypeptide(L)'
;TITGVAAGTNTLTGGSGHDTITGGAGDDTITGGAGNDSLVGGNGANRFEFGAGEFIADDTVTGGTGTDMILFSADAQTLTDALFVNKTLIEAITLANGANSVTLGTNAASATSSLTITGGSGNDTVNAAALGEAVTISGGAGDNVLTGSNQADSITGGANADTITGGAGNDQLVGGNGTNIFQFGGSEFIAGDTVTGGTGTDTILFTADAQTVADAEFANKTLVEAITLANGTNSLTLGSNAASATASLTVTGGTGDDTINASALGEAVTISGGAGANLLTGSNQADSITGGVNDDTITGGAGGDSLIGGGGIDTFRFASGAELDTDATVDGGADNDTIEFTAAVTDIDDADFDKVAANTFEAIKLADGTNTIVLGTNAKSATASLTITGGTGADTINASALAEAVTIVGGAGSNVLTGSNQNDSITGGADAETVSGGAGVDTLDGGQANDTYSFASSAELVSSGAVIDSISDAGGTADRSLITGAIAIVATDTLARAEGVEQLVAATDSSTSRAHSIIIDSD
;
A
#
# COMPACT_ATOMS: atom_id res chain seq x y z
N THR A 1 3.53 -40.10 -51.89
CA THR A 1 4.85 -40.45 -51.30
C THR A 1 5.95 -39.72 -52.02
N ILE A 2 6.77 -38.98 -51.27
CA ILE A 2 7.90 -38.17 -51.72
C ILE A 2 9.10 -38.52 -50.84
N THR A 3 10.28 -38.65 -51.44
CA THR A 3 11.53 -38.90 -50.70
C THR A 3 12.58 -37.95 -51.23
N GLY A 4 13.19 -37.18 -50.32
CA GLY A 4 14.30 -36.30 -50.61
C GLY A 4 15.56 -37.06 -51.03
N VAL A 5 16.59 -36.31 -51.41
CA VAL A 5 17.92 -36.87 -51.65
C VAL A 5 18.55 -37.29 -50.32
N ALA A 6 19.36 -38.34 -50.33
CA ALA A 6 19.91 -38.92 -49.11
C ALA A 6 20.85 -37.99 -48.31
N ALA A 7 21.35 -36.90 -48.92
CA ALA A 7 22.14 -35.86 -48.27
C ALA A 7 21.95 -34.50 -48.98
N GLY A 8 21.79 -33.42 -48.22
CA GLY A 8 21.63 -32.04 -48.70
C GLY A 8 20.34 -31.39 -48.19
N THR A 9 20.15 -30.10 -48.46
CA THR A 9 18.90 -29.37 -48.13
C THR A 9 17.85 -29.62 -49.21
N ASN A 10 16.67 -30.06 -48.79
CA ASN A 10 15.53 -30.37 -49.65
C ASN A 10 14.40 -29.37 -49.41
N THR A 11 13.58 -29.15 -50.44
CA THR A 11 12.27 -28.50 -50.30
C THR A 11 11.24 -29.45 -50.90
N LEU A 12 10.36 -30.00 -50.07
CA LEU A 12 9.44 -31.08 -50.41
C LEU A 12 7.99 -30.64 -50.15
N THR A 13 7.09 -30.88 -51.11
CA THR A 13 5.67 -30.48 -51.00
C THR A 13 4.76 -31.62 -51.47
N GLY A 14 3.85 -32.08 -50.60
CA GLY A 14 2.86 -33.14 -50.89
C GLY A 14 1.67 -32.64 -51.69
N GLY A 15 1.07 -31.53 -51.25
CA GLY A 15 -0.09 -30.91 -51.87
C GLY A 15 -1.39 -31.36 -51.19
N SER A 16 -2.41 -31.72 -51.95
CA SER A 16 -3.65 -32.26 -51.37
C SER A 16 -3.60 -33.79 -51.32
N GLY A 17 -4.05 -34.40 -50.23
CA GLY A 17 -4.21 -35.85 -50.13
C GLY A 17 -3.72 -36.40 -48.79
N HIS A 18 -3.26 -37.65 -48.81
CA HIS A 18 -2.57 -38.26 -47.68
C HIS A 18 -1.15 -38.55 -48.14
N ASP A 19 -0.24 -37.64 -47.85
CA ASP A 19 1.12 -37.71 -48.31
C ASP A 19 2.04 -38.41 -47.32
N THR A 20 3.13 -38.95 -47.84
CA THR A 20 4.19 -39.54 -47.03
C THR A 20 5.49 -38.95 -47.53
N ILE A 21 6.13 -38.10 -46.74
CA ILE A 21 7.29 -37.31 -47.12
C ILE A 21 8.45 -37.63 -46.17
N THR A 22 9.63 -37.91 -46.72
CA THR A 22 10.87 -38.10 -45.95
C THR A 22 11.95 -37.18 -46.48
N GLY A 23 12.50 -36.31 -45.64
CA GLY A 23 13.55 -35.34 -45.95
C GLY A 23 14.90 -35.99 -46.26
N GLY A 24 15.44 -36.72 -45.28
CA GLY A 24 16.72 -37.41 -45.41
C GLY A 24 17.75 -36.85 -44.44
N ALA A 25 18.94 -36.51 -44.93
CA ALA A 25 19.95 -35.83 -44.13
C ALA A 25 20.23 -34.45 -44.70
N GLY A 26 20.39 -33.46 -43.83
CA GLY A 26 20.49 -32.04 -44.18
C GLY A 26 19.31 -31.26 -43.61
N ASP A 27 19.38 -29.94 -43.70
CA ASP A 27 18.32 -29.07 -43.19
C ASP A 27 17.21 -28.98 -44.24
N ASP A 28 16.09 -29.71 -44.05
CA ASP A 28 15.03 -29.84 -45.04
C ASP A 28 13.81 -28.96 -44.72
N THR A 29 13.11 -28.47 -45.76
CA THR A 29 11.79 -27.82 -45.65
C THR A 29 10.72 -28.73 -46.22
N ILE A 30 9.71 -29.07 -45.41
CA ILE A 30 8.69 -30.06 -45.72
C ILE A 30 7.31 -29.44 -45.54
N THR A 31 6.47 -29.51 -46.58
CA THR A 31 5.06 -29.12 -46.56
C THR A 31 4.22 -30.33 -46.93
N GLY A 32 3.38 -30.81 -46.02
CA GLY A 32 2.39 -31.85 -46.32
C GLY A 32 1.30 -31.33 -47.24
N GLY A 33 0.64 -30.26 -46.77
CA GLY A 33 -0.48 -29.60 -47.44
C GLY A 33 -1.79 -30.04 -46.81
N ALA A 34 -2.83 -30.27 -47.60
CA ALA A 34 -4.16 -30.57 -47.07
C ALA A 34 -4.41 -32.09 -46.97
N GLY A 35 -4.80 -32.55 -45.78
CA GLY A 35 -5.20 -33.93 -45.50
C GLY A 35 -4.20 -34.64 -44.58
N ASN A 36 -4.47 -35.90 -44.24
CA ASN A 36 -3.70 -36.63 -43.23
C ASN A 36 -2.31 -37.05 -43.75
N ASP A 37 -1.28 -36.33 -43.35
CA ASP A 37 0.07 -36.47 -43.88
C ASP A 37 1.02 -37.20 -42.91
N SER A 38 2.08 -37.79 -43.46
CA SER A 38 3.17 -38.39 -42.70
C SER A 38 4.51 -37.79 -43.10
N LEU A 39 5.07 -36.97 -42.22
CA LEU A 39 6.23 -36.11 -42.48
C LEU A 39 7.40 -36.52 -41.57
N VAL A 40 8.53 -36.85 -42.17
CA VAL A 40 9.76 -37.22 -41.45
C VAL A 40 10.91 -36.35 -41.94
N GLY A 41 11.55 -35.60 -41.04
CA GLY A 41 12.71 -34.74 -41.35
C GLY A 41 13.96 -35.58 -41.57
N GLY A 42 14.45 -36.22 -40.51
CA GLY A 42 15.63 -37.07 -40.53
C GLY A 42 16.78 -36.44 -39.75
N ASN A 43 17.98 -36.32 -40.33
CA ASN A 43 19.10 -35.66 -39.65
C ASN A 43 19.24 -34.22 -40.15
N GLY A 44 19.47 -33.26 -39.27
CA GLY A 44 19.60 -31.84 -39.63
C GLY A 44 18.51 -31.00 -38.95
N ALA A 45 18.59 -29.69 -39.08
CA ALA A 45 17.55 -28.79 -38.58
C ALA A 45 16.42 -28.68 -39.61
N ASN A 46 15.32 -29.41 -39.42
CA ASN A 46 14.23 -29.47 -40.38
C ASN A 46 13.11 -28.48 -40.05
N ARG A 47 12.41 -28.02 -41.09
CA ARG A 47 11.27 -27.12 -41.03
C ARG A 47 10.03 -27.79 -41.61
N PHE A 48 8.98 -27.93 -40.81
CA PHE A 48 7.66 -28.39 -41.25
C PHE A 48 6.72 -27.20 -41.36
N GLU A 49 6.26 -26.90 -42.57
CA GLU A 49 5.41 -25.72 -42.83
C GLU A 49 3.95 -26.12 -43.01
N PHE A 50 3.07 -25.43 -42.28
CA PHE A 50 1.62 -25.61 -42.34
C PHE A 50 0.93 -24.28 -42.60
N GLY A 51 0.08 -24.25 -43.62
CA GLY A 51 -0.85 -23.17 -43.90
C GLY A 51 -2.18 -23.31 -43.16
N ALA A 52 -3.17 -22.51 -43.57
CA ALA A 52 -4.47 -22.45 -42.93
C ALA A 52 -5.22 -23.78 -43.04
N GLY A 53 -5.51 -24.40 -41.88
CA GLY A 53 -6.26 -25.67 -41.81
C GLY A 53 -5.45 -26.91 -42.24
N GLU A 54 -4.14 -26.78 -42.43
CA GLU A 54 -3.26 -27.88 -42.83
C GLU A 54 -2.71 -28.66 -41.64
N PHE A 55 -2.66 -28.07 -40.44
CA PHE A 55 -2.18 -28.75 -39.23
C PHE A 55 -3.34 -29.44 -38.50
N ILE A 56 -3.48 -30.75 -38.69
CA ILE A 56 -4.57 -31.54 -38.10
C ILE A 56 -4.05 -32.65 -37.17
N ALA A 57 -4.94 -33.15 -36.32
CA ALA A 57 -4.60 -34.18 -35.32
C ALA A 57 -4.10 -35.50 -35.95
N ASP A 58 -4.61 -35.83 -37.13
CA ASP A 58 -4.28 -37.07 -37.84
C ASP A 58 -2.91 -37.02 -38.54
N ASP A 59 -2.28 -35.84 -38.68
CA ASP A 59 -0.94 -35.75 -39.26
C ASP A 59 0.10 -36.35 -38.32
N THR A 60 1.09 -37.02 -38.89
CA THR A 60 2.28 -37.48 -38.17
C THR A 60 3.48 -36.62 -38.57
N VAL A 61 4.19 -36.10 -37.57
CA VAL A 61 5.45 -35.36 -37.79
C VAL A 61 6.53 -35.95 -36.90
N THR A 62 7.69 -36.22 -37.48
CA THR A 62 8.89 -36.63 -36.75
C THR A 62 10.06 -35.78 -37.24
N GLY A 63 10.57 -34.88 -36.41
CA GLY A 63 11.72 -34.03 -36.79
C GLY A 63 12.98 -34.87 -37.01
N GLY A 64 13.39 -35.61 -35.99
CA GLY A 64 14.51 -36.53 -36.05
C GLY A 64 15.66 -36.07 -35.17
N THR A 65 16.86 -35.91 -35.73
CA THR A 65 18.01 -35.35 -34.99
C THR A 65 18.34 -33.96 -35.50
N GLY A 66 18.61 -33.03 -34.60
CA GLY A 66 18.82 -31.64 -34.94
C GLY A 66 17.92 -30.75 -34.10
N THR A 67 17.72 -29.51 -34.53
CA THR A 67 16.70 -28.61 -33.97
C THR A 67 15.64 -28.43 -35.03
N ASP A 68 14.54 -29.12 -34.85
CA ASP A 68 13.43 -29.22 -35.77
C ASP A 68 12.30 -28.28 -35.36
N MET A 69 11.64 -27.69 -36.36
CA MET A 69 10.69 -26.60 -36.16
C MET A 69 9.40 -26.83 -36.95
N ILE A 70 8.27 -26.49 -36.33
CA ILE A 70 6.99 -26.30 -37.01
C ILE A 70 6.78 -24.80 -37.29
N LEU A 71 6.52 -24.45 -38.55
CA LEU A 71 6.15 -23.10 -38.97
C LEU A 71 4.66 -23.00 -39.32
N PHE A 72 4.04 -22.09 -38.59
CA PHE A 72 2.87 -21.28 -38.84
C PHE A 72 2.96 -20.33 -40.04
N SER A 73 2.50 -20.65 -41.25
CA SER A 73 2.53 -19.67 -42.38
C SER A 73 1.24 -18.85 -42.52
N ALA A 74 0.13 -19.30 -41.91
CA ALA A 74 -1.14 -18.59 -41.91
C ALA A 74 -1.41 -17.91 -40.57
N ASP A 75 -2.06 -16.74 -40.64
CA ASP A 75 -2.50 -15.97 -39.48
C ASP A 75 -3.64 -16.68 -38.71
N ALA A 76 -3.84 -16.25 -37.45
CA ALA A 76 -4.96 -16.65 -36.60
C ALA A 76 -5.04 -18.16 -36.31
N GLN A 77 -3.91 -18.75 -35.95
CA GLN A 77 -3.86 -20.14 -35.54
C GLN A 77 -4.53 -20.36 -34.19
N THR A 78 -5.22 -21.49 -34.04
CA THR A 78 -5.67 -22.02 -32.75
C THR A 78 -5.05 -23.39 -32.56
N LEU A 79 -4.01 -23.46 -31.74
CA LEU A 79 -3.26 -24.68 -31.46
C LEU A 79 -3.63 -25.18 -30.07
N THR A 80 -4.06 -26.42 -30.01
CA THR A 80 -4.35 -27.10 -28.74
C THR A 80 -3.43 -28.30 -28.60
N ASP A 81 -3.11 -28.68 -27.37
CA ASP A 81 -2.25 -29.81 -27.05
C ASP A 81 -2.67 -31.11 -27.77
N ALA A 82 -3.97 -31.31 -28.01
CA ALA A 82 -4.49 -32.46 -28.75
C ALA A 82 -3.97 -32.59 -30.19
N LEU A 83 -3.54 -31.50 -30.83
CA LEU A 83 -2.97 -31.53 -32.18
C LEU A 83 -1.53 -32.08 -32.22
N PHE A 84 -0.86 -32.11 -31.06
CA PHE A 84 0.54 -32.53 -30.92
C PHE A 84 0.72 -34.02 -30.62
N VAL A 85 -0.35 -34.79 -30.40
CA VAL A 85 -0.29 -36.24 -30.06
C VAL A 85 0.61 -37.06 -30.99
N ASN A 86 0.59 -36.75 -32.28
CA ASN A 86 1.33 -37.45 -33.32
C ASN A 86 2.54 -36.66 -33.85
N LYS A 87 2.98 -35.64 -33.12
CA LYS A 87 4.08 -34.74 -33.47
C LYS A 87 5.21 -34.99 -32.46
N THR A 88 6.34 -35.48 -32.93
CA THR A 88 7.43 -35.94 -32.07
C THR A 88 8.76 -35.40 -32.57
N LEU A 89 9.72 -35.27 -31.65
CA LEU A 89 11.05 -34.75 -31.95
C LEU A 89 11.00 -33.37 -32.60
N ILE A 90 10.32 -32.42 -31.94
CA ILE A 90 10.21 -31.02 -32.37
C ILE A 90 10.68 -30.14 -31.24
N GLU A 91 11.50 -29.14 -31.53
CA GLU A 91 12.11 -28.25 -30.53
C GLU A 91 11.61 -26.80 -30.66
N ALA A 92 11.00 -26.44 -31.79
CA ALA A 92 10.55 -25.08 -32.03
C ALA A 92 9.18 -24.99 -32.72
N ILE A 93 8.41 -23.99 -32.31
CA ILE A 93 7.17 -23.55 -32.96
C ILE A 93 7.33 -22.08 -33.33
N THR A 94 7.07 -21.72 -34.59
CA THR A 94 7.02 -20.32 -35.03
C THR A 94 5.65 -20.01 -35.59
N LEU A 95 5.05 -18.91 -35.14
CA LEU A 95 3.72 -18.46 -35.52
C LEU A 95 3.79 -17.37 -36.60
N ALA A 96 2.68 -17.17 -37.31
CA ALA A 96 2.54 -16.09 -38.29
C ALA A 96 2.16 -14.77 -37.60
N ASN A 97 1.94 -13.72 -38.39
CA ASN A 97 1.78 -12.34 -37.91
C ASN A 97 0.40 -11.99 -37.34
N GLY A 98 -0.62 -12.83 -37.55
CA GLY A 98 -1.95 -12.65 -36.96
C GLY A 98 -1.98 -12.95 -35.46
N ALA A 99 -3.11 -12.69 -34.81
CA ALA A 99 -3.32 -13.04 -33.41
C ALA A 99 -3.53 -14.56 -33.25
N ASN A 100 -2.58 -15.27 -32.65
CA ASN A 100 -2.63 -16.72 -32.49
C ASN A 100 -2.99 -17.11 -31.04
N SER A 101 -3.56 -18.29 -30.87
CA SER A 101 -3.85 -18.87 -29.56
C SER A 101 -3.23 -20.26 -29.49
N VAL A 102 -2.31 -20.46 -28.55
CA VAL A 102 -1.52 -21.68 -28.38
C VAL A 102 -1.66 -22.16 -26.95
N THR A 103 -2.20 -23.37 -26.77
CA THR A 103 -2.28 -24.04 -25.48
C THR A 103 -1.56 -25.38 -25.56
N LEU A 104 -0.45 -25.51 -24.83
CA LEU A 104 0.41 -26.68 -24.83
C LEU A 104 0.31 -27.44 -23.51
N GLY A 105 0.53 -28.75 -23.59
CA GLY A 105 0.56 -29.66 -22.45
C GLY A 105 1.45 -30.85 -22.76
N THR A 106 1.16 -31.99 -22.16
CA THR A 106 2.06 -33.16 -22.21
C THR A 106 2.26 -33.75 -23.61
N ASN A 107 1.37 -33.49 -24.57
CA ASN A 107 1.54 -34.02 -25.93
C ASN A 107 2.53 -33.18 -26.75
N ALA A 108 2.73 -31.92 -26.41
CA ALA A 108 3.66 -31.02 -27.09
C ALA A 108 5.11 -31.10 -26.59
N ALA A 109 5.49 -32.18 -25.90
CA ALA A 109 6.81 -32.35 -25.31
C ALA A 109 7.94 -32.32 -26.37
N SER A 110 8.96 -31.51 -26.13
CA SER A 110 10.15 -31.34 -26.95
C SER A 110 11.10 -32.54 -26.85
N ALA A 111 11.99 -32.73 -27.84
CA ALA A 111 13.05 -33.73 -27.73
C ALA A 111 14.21 -33.31 -26.83
N THR A 112 14.30 -32.02 -26.49
CA THR A 112 15.48 -31.43 -25.83
C THR A 112 15.22 -30.96 -24.41
N SER A 113 14.06 -31.31 -23.82
CA SER A 113 13.63 -30.83 -22.49
C SER A 113 13.48 -29.31 -22.39
N SER A 114 13.48 -28.62 -23.53
CA SER A 114 13.02 -27.25 -23.65
C SER A 114 12.38 -27.01 -25.01
N LEU A 115 11.23 -26.32 -25.02
CA LEU A 115 10.51 -25.96 -26.23
C LEU A 115 10.67 -24.46 -26.51
N THR A 116 10.98 -24.09 -27.75
CA THR A 116 11.02 -22.69 -28.19
C THR A 116 9.72 -22.31 -28.90
N ILE A 117 9.12 -21.20 -28.53
CA ILE A 117 7.92 -20.64 -29.17
C ILE A 117 8.23 -19.21 -29.59
N THR A 118 8.05 -18.92 -30.87
CA THR A 118 8.24 -17.58 -31.45
C THR A 118 6.93 -17.08 -32.03
N GLY A 119 6.39 -16.02 -31.43
CA GLY A 119 5.23 -15.28 -31.90
C GLY A 119 5.54 -14.36 -33.07
N GLY A 120 4.48 -13.76 -33.60
CA GLY A 120 4.52 -12.87 -34.75
C GLY A 120 4.41 -11.39 -34.37
N SER A 121 3.73 -10.61 -35.22
CA SER A 121 3.40 -9.21 -34.94
C SER A 121 1.98 -8.99 -34.41
N GLY A 122 1.26 -10.07 -34.14
CA GLY A 122 -0.13 -10.05 -33.69
C GLY A 122 -0.20 -10.30 -32.20
N ASN A 123 -1.35 -10.02 -31.61
CA ASN A 123 -1.58 -10.27 -30.19
C ASN A 123 -1.68 -11.79 -29.96
N ASP A 124 -0.57 -12.41 -29.56
CA ASP A 124 -0.47 -13.84 -29.35
C ASP A 124 -0.82 -14.22 -27.90
N THR A 125 -1.57 -15.29 -27.74
CA THR A 125 -1.79 -15.95 -26.44
C THR A 125 -1.09 -17.29 -26.45
N VAL A 126 -0.08 -17.45 -25.60
CA VAL A 126 0.67 -18.69 -25.43
C VAL A 126 0.52 -19.16 -23.99
N ASN A 127 0.02 -20.37 -23.80
CA ASN A 127 -0.12 -21.01 -22.50
C ASN A 127 0.61 -22.35 -22.49
N ALA A 128 1.74 -22.39 -21.78
CA ALA A 128 2.56 -23.59 -21.56
C ALA A 128 2.48 -24.12 -20.12
N ALA A 129 1.50 -23.69 -19.31
CA ALA A 129 1.43 -24.03 -17.87
C ALA A 129 1.33 -25.54 -17.60
N ALA A 130 0.78 -26.30 -18.55
CA ALA A 130 0.65 -27.75 -18.46
C ALA A 130 1.84 -28.52 -19.09
N LEU A 131 2.84 -27.83 -19.61
CA LEU A 131 4.05 -28.42 -20.15
C LEU A 131 4.96 -28.89 -19.00
N GLY A 132 5.55 -30.07 -19.14
CA GLY A 132 6.40 -30.68 -18.09
C GLY A 132 7.88 -30.30 -18.16
N GLU A 133 8.23 -29.31 -18.98
CA GLU A 133 9.60 -28.93 -19.32
C GLU A 133 9.71 -27.42 -19.48
N ALA A 134 10.95 -26.90 -19.45
CA ALA A 134 11.20 -25.47 -19.58
C ALA A 134 10.81 -24.94 -20.96
N VAL A 135 10.35 -23.70 -21.05
CA VAL A 135 9.97 -23.06 -22.30
C VAL A 135 10.76 -21.78 -22.52
N THR A 136 11.16 -21.55 -23.78
CA THR A 136 11.64 -20.25 -24.25
C THR A 136 10.56 -19.62 -25.13
N ILE A 137 9.98 -18.50 -24.70
CA ILE A 137 8.91 -17.80 -25.43
C ILE A 137 9.40 -16.43 -25.86
N SER A 138 9.20 -16.07 -27.12
CA SER A 138 9.34 -14.71 -27.64
C SER A 138 8.00 -14.27 -28.23
N GLY A 139 7.29 -13.34 -27.60
CA GLY A 139 5.98 -12.86 -28.04
C GLY A 139 6.04 -12.11 -29.37
N GLY A 140 7.08 -11.29 -29.59
CA GLY A 140 7.27 -10.56 -30.82
C GLY A 140 6.73 -9.14 -30.71
N ALA A 141 5.82 -8.73 -31.59
CA ALA A 141 5.12 -7.45 -31.46
C ALA A 141 3.63 -7.70 -31.20
N GLY A 142 2.92 -6.69 -30.71
CA GLY A 142 1.51 -6.82 -30.33
C GLY A 142 1.36 -7.04 -28.83
N ASP A 143 0.14 -6.91 -28.33
CA ASP A 143 -0.12 -7.06 -26.89
C ASP A 143 -0.29 -8.56 -26.57
N ASN A 144 0.77 -9.22 -26.09
CA ASN A 144 0.79 -10.68 -25.91
C ASN A 144 0.40 -11.11 -24.49
N VAL A 145 -0.12 -12.34 -24.38
CA VAL A 145 -0.35 -13.01 -23.09
C VAL A 145 0.45 -14.30 -23.09
N LEU A 146 1.51 -14.34 -22.30
CA LEU A 146 2.52 -15.40 -22.31
C LEU A 146 2.59 -16.07 -20.93
N THR A 147 2.27 -17.34 -20.86
CA THR A 147 2.39 -18.16 -19.65
C THR A 147 3.40 -19.29 -19.87
N GLY A 148 4.42 -19.32 -19.03
CA GLY A 148 5.41 -20.39 -18.93
C GLY A 148 4.86 -21.67 -18.32
N SER A 149 5.76 -22.56 -17.98
CA SER A 149 5.54 -23.86 -17.35
C SER A 149 5.70 -23.75 -15.82
N ASN A 150 6.05 -24.85 -15.15
CA ASN A 150 6.45 -24.85 -13.73
C ASN A 150 7.95 -25.14 -13.56
N GLN A 151 8.73 -24.86 -14.60
CA GLN A 151 10.17 -25.10 -14.69
C GLN A 151 10.87 -23.75 -14.90
N ALA A 152 12.21 -23.73 -14.92
CA ALA A 152 12.94 -22.49 -15.16
C ALA A 152 12.78 -22.03 -16.62
N ASP A 153 11.94 -21.03 -16.83
CA ASP A 153 11.51 -20.56 -18.14
C ASP A 153 12.23 -19.28 -18.57
N SER A 154 12.23 -18.99 -19.88
CA SER A 154 12.77 -17.76 -20.46
C SER A 154 11.71 -17.12 -21.35
N ILE A 155 11.11 -16.03 -20.91
CA ILE A 155 10.00 -15.37 -21.60
C ILE A 155 10.38 -13.92 -21.94
N THR A 156 10.24 -13.55 -23.21
CA THR A 156 10.35 -12.17 -23.69
C THR A 156 9.03 -11.76 -24.33
N GLY A 157 8.40 -10.70 -23.82
CA GLY A 157 7.19 -10.10 -24.40
C GLY A 157 7.47 -9.51 -25.77
N GLY A 158 8.32 -8.50 -25.80
CA GLY A 158 8.82 -7.88 -27.03
C GLY A 158 8.40 -6.42 -27.15
N ALA A 159 7.56 -6.10 -28.12
CA ALA A 159 7.04 -4.74 -28.30
C ALA A 159 5.56 -4.70 -28.00
N ASN A 160 5.10 -3.57 -27.46
CA ASN A 160 3.74 -3.28 -27.00
C ASN A 160 3.47 -3.83 -25.58
N ALA A 161 2.21 -3.83 -25.14
CA ALA A 161 1.89 -4.13 -23.75
C ALA A 161 1.70 -5.64 -23.56
N ASP A 162 2.68 -6.28 -22.93
CA ASP A 162 2.64 -7.73 -22.71
C ASP A 162 2.22 -8.10 -21.29
N THR A 163 1.49 -9.20 -21.14
CA THR A 163 1.23 -9.87 -19.85
C THR A 163 2.02 -11.17 -19.80
N ILE A 164 2.91 -11.30 -18.82
CA ILE A 164 3.86 -12.40 -18.69
C ILE A 164 3.64 -13.09 -17.35
N THR A 165 3.50 -14.42 -17.36
CA THR A 165 3.46 -15.29 -16.19
C THR A 165 4.57 -16.32 -16.35
N GLY A 166 5.56 -16.33 -15.46
CA GLY A 166 6.61 -17.38 -15.47
C GLY A 166 6.05 -18.73 -15.04
N GLY A 167 5.33 -18.72 -13.91
CA GLY A 167 4.85 -19.91 -13.23
C GLY A 167 5.70 -20.17 -11.99
N ALA A 168 5.81 -21.43 -11.58
CA ALA A 168 6.82 -21.82 -10.59
C ALA A 168 8.16 -22.06 -11.30
N GLY A 169 9.28 -21.89 -10.60
CA GLY A 169 10.59 -22.05 -11.21
C GLY A 169 11.48 -20.86 -10.88
N ASN A 170 12.69 -20.86 -11.43
CA ASN A 170 13.54 -19.66 -11.42
C ASN A 170 13.50 -19.10 -12.83
N ASP A 171 12.64 -18.11 -13.07
CA ASP A 171 12.31 -17.68 -14.42
C ASP A 171 13.12 -16.45 -14.86
N GLN A 172 13.33 -16.31 -16.16
CA GLN A 172 13.83 -15.10 -16.78
C GLN A 172 12.72 -14.43 -17.58
N LEU A 173 12.21 -13.31 -17.08
CA LEU A 173 11.08 -12.59 -17.66
C LEU A 173 11.54 -11.20 -18.14
N VAL A 174 11.30 -10.90 -19.42
CA VAL A 174 11.66 -9.64 -20.06
C VAL A 174 10.43 -9.05 -20.74
N GLY A 175 10.02 -7.85 -20.36
CA GLY A 175 8.85 -7.16 -20.94
C GLY A 175 9.20 -6.62 -22.32
N GLY A 176 10.19 -5.72 -22.38
CA GLY A 176 10.66 -5.10 -23.61
C GLY A 176 10.16 -3.67 -23.74
N ASN A 177 9.54 -3.31 -24.86
CA ASN A 177 8.98 -1.96 -25.04
C ASN A 177 7.48 -1.97 -24.76
N GLY A 178 6.97 -1.04 -23.95
CA GLY A 178 5.54 -0.93 -23.67
C GLY A 178 5.28 -0.99 -22.18
N THR A 179 4.00 -0.92 -21.79
CA THR A 179 3.60 -1.11 -20.39
C THR A 179 3.35 -2.59 -20.18
N ASN A 180 4.25 -3.28 -19.50
CA ASN A 180 4.15 -4.73 -19.30
C ASN A 180 3.65 -5.08 -17.92
N ILE A 181 3.02 -6.25 -17.80
CA ILE A 181 2.53 -6.82 -16.55
C ILE A 181 3.23 -8.15 -16.32
N PHE A 182 3.93 -8.29 -15.21
CA PHE A 182 4.49 -9.55 -14.73
C PHE A 182 3.60 -10.09 -13.62
N GLN A 183 2.90 -11.18 -13.90
CA GLN A 183 1.92 -11.76 -12.99
C GLN A 183 2.56 -12.87 -12.13
N PHE A 184 2.33 -12.80 -10.83
CA PHE A 184 2.77 -13.80 -9.86
C PHE A 184 1.62 -14.23 -8.95
N GLY A 185 1.36 -15.53 -8.93
CA GLY A 185 0.52 -16.22 -7.98
C GLY A 185 1.21 -16.49 -6.65
N GLY A 186 0.59 -17.34 -5.84
CA GLY A 186 1.09 -17.68 -4.52
C GLY A 186 2.40 -18.48 -4.62
N SER A 187 3.44 -18.04 -3.92
CA SER A 187 4.79 -18.65 -3.93
C SER A 187 5.54 -18.61 -5.27
N GLU A 188 5.04 -17.86 -6.27
CA GLU A 188 5.70 -17.74 -7.58
C GLU A 188 6.71 -16.58 -7.62
N PHE A 189 6.54 -15.53 -6.80
CA PHE A 189 7.51 -14.44 -6.75
C PHE A 189 8.67 -14.81 -5.81
N ILE A 190 9.77 -15.28 -6.37
CA ILE A 190 10.94 -15.73 -5.59
C ILE A 190 12.20 -14.98 -5.98
N ALA A 191 13.22 -15.03 -5.12
CA ALA A 191 14.52 -14.39 -5.36
C ALA A 191 15.32 -15.03 -6.53
N GLY A 192 14.92 -16.23 -6.95
CA GLY A 192 15.50 -16.94 -8.09
C GLY A 192 15.10 -16.36 -9.45
N ASP A 193 13.97 -15.64 -9.51
CA ASP A 193 13.48 -15.03 -10.74
C ASP A 193 14.29 -13.79 -11.12
N THR A 194 14.43 -13.58 -12.42
CA THR A 194 14.92 -12.33 -13.00
C THR A 194 13.79 -11.66 -13.75
N VAL A 195 13.51 -10.39 -13.44
CA VAL A 195 12.51 -9.58 -14.16
C VAL A 195 13.19 -8.33 -14.70
N THR A 196 12.97 -8.05 -15.98
CA THR A 196 13.38 -6.80 -16.61
C THR A 196 12.18 -6.20 -17.34
N GLY A 197 11.59 -5.12 -16.83
CA GLY A 197 10.43 -4.49 -17.46
C GLY A 197 10.79 -3.91 -18.84
N GLY A 198 11.77 -3.03 -18.87
CA GLY A 198 12.31 -2.48 -20.11
C GLY A 198 11.98 -0.99 -20.24
N THR A 199 11.34 -0.59 -21.35
CA THR A 199 10.90 0.80 -21.52
C THR A 199 9.40 0.88 -21.39
N GLY A 200 8.90 1.83 -20.62
CA GLY A 200 7.48 2.02 -20.38
C GLY A 200 7.23 2.15 -18.88
N THR A 201 6.03 1.84 -18.46
CA THR A 201 5.71 1.68 -17.03
C THR A 201 5.38 0.22 -16.85
N ASP A 202 6.24 -0.50 -16.15
CA ASP A 202 6.14 -1.94 -15.98
C ASP A 202 5.65 -2.28 -14.58
N THR A 203 4.76 -3.26 -14.49
CA THR A 203 4.01 -3.60 -13.28
C THR A 203 4.29 -5.04 -12.84
N ILE A 204 4.64 -5.23 -11.57
CA ILE A 204 4.49 -6.53 -10.91
C ILE A 204 3.06 -6.63 -10.36
N LEU A 205 2.31 -7.62 -10.82
CA LEU A 205 0.95 -7.90 -10.39
C LEU A 205 0.90 -9.17 -9.55
N PHE A 206 0.54 -9.04 -8.29
CA PHE A 206 0.25 -10.18 -7.43
C PHE A 206 -1.21 -10.59 -7.56
N THR A 207 -1.46 -11.89 -7.72
CA THR A 207 -2.84 -12.41 -7.89
C THR A 207 -3.32 -13.36 -6.80
N ALA A 208 -2.50 -13.64 -5.79
CA ALA A 208 -2.92 -14.38 -4.62
C ALA A 208 -3.36 -13.43 -3.50
N ASP A 209 -4.47 -13.73 -2.84
CA ASP A 209 -5.10 -12.91 -1.80
C ASP A 209 -4.35 -12.90 -0.44
N ALA A 210 -3.16 -13.49 -0.37
CA ALA A 210 -2.38 -13.56 0.87
C ALA A 210 -0.88 -13.66 0.56
N GLN A 211 -0.28 -12.55 0.14
CA GLN A 211 1.14 -12.50 -0.17
C GLN A 211 1.94 -11.88 0.97
N THR A 212 3.12 -12.42 1.21
CA THR A 212 4.15 -11.80 2.03
C THR A 212 5.40 -11.67 1.18
N VAL A 213 5.78 -10.43 0.90
CA VAL A 213 6.92 -10.09 0.04
C VAL A 213 7.89 -9.24 0.83
N ALA A 214 9.08 -9.77 1.05
CA ALA A 214 10.23 -9.12 1.63
C ALA A 214 11.10 -8.46 0.55
N ASP A 215 11.87 -7.43 0.94
CA ASP A 215 12.81 -6.74 0.04
C ASP A 215 13.82 -7.69 -0.61
N ALA A 216 14.16 -8.81 0.03
CA ALA A 216 15.07 -9.79 -0.53
C ALA A 216 14.55 -10.43 -1.83
N GLU A 217 13.22 -10.56 -2.00
CA GLU A 217 12.67 -11.10 -3.23
C GLU A 217 12.73 -10.11 -4.39
N PHE A 218 12.94 -8.80 -4.18
CA PHE A 218 13.18 -7.85 -5.27
C PHE A 218 14.60 -7.93 -5.85
N ALA A 219 15.47 -8.77 -5.29
CA ALA A 219 16.76 -9.07 -5.89
C ALA A 219 16.58 -9.60 -7.33
N ASN A 220 17.37 -9.10 -8.27
CA ASN A 220 17.34 -9.43 -9.71
C ASN A 220 16.11 -8.91 -10.48
N LYS A 221 15.35 -7.97 -9.90
CA LYS A 221 14.25 -7.29 -10.58
C LYS A 221 14.77 -5.91 -10.96
N THR A 222 14.51 -5.47 -12.18
CA THR A 222 15.03 -4.20 -12.71
C THR A 222 14.05 -3.57 -13.68
N LEU A 223 14.03 -2.23 -13.72
CA LEU A 223 13.17 -1.46 -14.62
C LEU A 223 11.69 -1.83 -14.42
N VAL A 224 11.22 -1.81 -13.17
CA VAL A 224 9.81 -1.97 -12.81
C VAL A 224 9.39 -0.69 -12.07
N GLU A 225 8.24 -0.13 -12.40
CA GLU A 225 7.80 1.16 -11.83
C GLU A 225 6.55 1.02 -10.97
N ALA A 226 5.82 -0.09 -11.09
CA ALA A 226 4.58 -0.30 -10.38
C ALA A 226 4.48 -1.69 -9.72
N ILE A 227 3.80 -1.73 -8.58
CA ILE A 227 3.40 -2.95 -7.88
C ILE A 227 1.89 -2.87 -7.65
N THR A 228 1.16 -3.94 -7.96
CA THR A 228 -0.26 -4.08 -7.66
C THR A 228 -0.49 -5.32 -6.80
N LEU A 229 -1.13 -5.13 -5.65
CA LEU A 229 -1.49 -6.18 -4.71
C LEU A 229 -2.87 -6.77 -5.04
N ALA A 230 -3.12 -8.00 -4.62
CA ALA A 230 -4.41 -8.66 -4.79
C ALA A 230 -5.43 -8.19 -3.73
N ASN A 231 -6.66 -8.69 -3.81
CA ASN A 231 -7.79 -8.20 -3.02
C ASN A 231 -7.86 -8.70 -1.56
N GLY A 232 -6.99 -9.63 -1.16
CA GLY A 232 -6.91 -10.07 0.23
C GLY A 232 -5.85 -9.33 1.05
N THR A 233 -5.47 -9.91 2.19
CA THR A 233 -4.52 -9.28 3.12
C THR A 233 -3.09 -9.54 2.67
N ASN A 234 -2.36 -8.50 2.27
CA ASN A 234 -0.98 -8.63 1.83
C ASN A 234 0.00 -7.89 2.75
N SER A 235 1.26 -8.33 2.73
CA SER A 235 2.37 -7.67 3.41
C SER A 235 3.51 -7.47 2.42
N LEU A 236 3.87 -6.21 2.18
CA LEU A 236 4.91 -5.79 1.27
C LEU A 236 5.96 -4.96 2.03
N THR A 237 7.20 -5.43 2.04
CA THR A 237 8.35 -4.67 2.57
C THR A 237 9.27 -4.27 1.44
N LEU A 238 9.55 -2.97 1.34
CA LEU A 238 10.37 -2.36 0.30
C LEU A 238 11.62 -1.74 0.92
N GLY A 239 12.77 -2.03 0.31
CA GLY A 239 14.08 -1.58 0.76
C GLY A 239 15.03 -1.34 -0.40
N SER A 240 16.33 -1.54 -0.15
CA SER A 240 17.39 -1.23 -1.12
C SER A 240 17.32 -2.06 -2.41
N ASN A 241 16.81 -3.29 -2.35
CA ASN A 241 16.67 -4.10 -3.57
C ASN A 241 15.50 -3.60 -4.41
N ALA A 242 14.36 -3.28 -3.77
CA ALA A 242 13.24 -2.63 -4.44
C ALA A 242 13.68 -1.30 -5.09
N ALA A 243 14.42 -0.45 -4.37
CA ALA A 243 14.93 0.80 -4.93
C ALA A 243 15.91 0.61 -6.10
N SER A 244 16.64 -0.50 -6.13
CA SER A 244 17.50 -0.84 -7.27
C SER A 244 16.69 -1.35 -8.47
N ALA A 245 15.48 -1.84 -8.22
CA ALA A 245 14.57 -2.31 -9.23
C ALA A 245 13.79 -1.19 -9.93
N THR A 246 13.65 -0.03 -9.27
CA THR A 246 12.62 0.96 -9.61
C THR A 246 13.16 2.38 -9.78
N ALA A 247 12.33 3.24 -10.38
CA ALA A 247 12.48 4.69 -10.32
C ALA A 247 11.08 5.31 -10.22
N SER A 248 10.79 6.05 -9.14
CA SER A 248 9.45 6.58 -8.85
C SER A 248 8.38 5.49 -8.66
N LEU A 249 8.66 4.56 -7.74
CA LEU A 249 7.82 3.40 -7.46
C LEU A 249 6.39 3.79 -7.06
N THR A 250 5.40 3.19 -7.72
CA THR A 250 3.98 3.25 -7.36
C THR A 250 3.51 1.92 -6.81
N VAL A 251 2.87 1.91 -5.66
CA VAL A 251 2.24 0.72 -5.06
C VAL A 251 0.74 0.95 -4.98
N THR A 252 -0.04 0.01 -5.52
CA THR A 252 -1.50 0.00 -5.43
C THR A 252 -1.96 -1.23 -4.67
N GLY A 253 -2.59 -1.00 -3.52
CA GLY A 253 -3.26 -1.99 -2.70
C GLY A 253 -4.60 -2.45 -3.29
N GLY A 254 -5.14 -3.52 -2.71
CA GLY A 254 -6.39 -4.14 -3.13
C GLY A 254 -7.59 -3.72 -2.28
N THR A 255 -8.56 -4.62 -2.17
CA THR A 255 -9.72 -4.44 -1.26
C THR A 255 -9.51 -4.99 0.15
N GLY A 256 -8.38 -5.65 0.40
CA GLY A 256 -8.07 -6.29 1.67
C GLY A 256 -7.09 -5.44 2.48
N ASP A 257 -6.99 -5.75 3.77
CA ASP A 257 -6.12 -5.01 4.69
C ASP A 257 -4.65 -5.24 4.31
N ASP A 258 -4.01 -4.22 3.73
CA ASP A 258 -2.64 -4.31 3.25
C ASP A 258 -1.66 -3.66 4.25
N THR A 259 -0.51 -4.30 4.47
CA THR A 259 0.63 -3.69 5.15
C THR A 259 1.72 -3.38 4.14
N ILE A 260 1.99 -2.11 3.88
CA ILE A 260 3.01 -1.63 2.94
C ILE A 260 4.04 -0.83 3.72
N ASN A 261 5.28 -1.31 3.76
CA ASN A 261 6.38 -0.67 4.48
C ASN A 261 7.53 -0.31 3.54
N ALA A 262 7.69 0.98 3.25
CA ALA A 262 8.75 1.56 2.43
C ALA A 262 9.83 2.33 3.23
N SER A 263 9.86 2.19 4.56
CA SER A 263 10.78 2.95 5.44
C SER A 263 12.26 2.79 5.10
N ALA A 264 12.63 1.70 4.43
CA ALA A 264 14.00 1.38 4.02
C ALA A 264 14.27 1.59 2.51
N LEU A 265 13.31 2.10 1.74
CA LEU A 265 13.41 2.21 0.27
C LEU A 265 14.52 3.17 -0.16
N GLY A 266 14.63 4.34 0.49
CA GLY A 266 15.68 5.32 0.19
C GLY A 266 15.44 6.15 -1.09
N GLU A 267 14.28 6.00 -1.72
CA GLU A 267 13.73 6.87 -2.75
C GLU A 267 12.25 7.16 -2.46
N ALA A 268 11.68 8.17 -3.12
CA ALA A 268 10.28 8.53 -2.96
C ALA A 268 9.34 7.45 -3.53
N VAL A 269 8.21 7.23 -2.86
CA VAL A 269 7.18 6.25 -3.21
C VAL A 269 5.80 6.90 -3.29
N THR A 270 4.98 6.42 -4.23
CA THR A 270 3.54 6.69 -4.25
C THR A 270 2.78 5.45 -3.81
N ILE A 271 1.97 5.55 -2.76
CA ILE A 271 1.19 4.44 -2.21
C ILE A 271 -0.30 4.79 -2.26
N SER A 272 -1.12 3.89 -2.79
CA SER A 272 -2.58 3.92 -2.73
C SER A 272 -3.06 2.67 -2.02
N GLY A 273 -3.52 2.76 -0.78
CA GLY A 273 -3.89 1.61 0.07
C GLY A 273 -5.11 0.84 -0.42
N GLY A 274 -6.05 1.50 -1.08
CA GLY A 274 -7.21 0.83 -1.70
C GLY A 274 -8.42 0.86 -0.77
N ALA A 275 -9.01 -0.29 -0.49
CA ALA A 275 -10.22 -0.35 0.34
C ALA A 275 -10.09 -1.16 1.63
N GLY A 276 -8.94 -1.75 1.93
CA GLY A 276 -8.71 -2.37 3.23
C GLY A 276 -8.52 -1.35 4.35
N ALA A 277 -8.47 -1.82 5.59
CA ALA A 277 -7.92 -1.04 6.71
C ALA A 277 -6.38 -1.22 6.69
N ASN A 278 -5.66 -0.28 6.09
CA ASN A 278 -4.28 -0.48 5.69
C ASN A 278 -3.29 0.08 6.71
N LEU A 279 -2.09 -0.51 6.76
CA LEU A 279 -0.93 0.04 7.45
C LEU A 279 0.10 0.47 6.43
N LEU A 280 0.22 1.78 6.23
CA LEU A 280 1.02 2.39 5.17
C LEU A 280 2.19 3.16 5.79
N THR A 281 3.41 2.84 5.37
CA THR A 281 4.62 3.55 5.79
C THR A 281 5.43 3.95 4.57
N GLY A 282 5.67 5.26 4.42
CA GLY A 282 6.55 5.85 3.43
C GLY A 282 8.03 5.62 3.75
N SER A 283 8.87 6.32 3.01
CA SER A 283 10.32 6.30 3.02
C SER A 283 10.89 7.43 3.90
N ASN A 284 12.08 7.93 3.57
CA ASN A 284 12.65 9.14 4.19
C ASN A 284 12.75 10.30 3.15
N GLN A 285 11.98 10.20 2.08
CA GLN A 285 11.95 11.13 0.95
C GLN A 285 10.52 11.67 0.82
N ALA A 286 10.32 12.68 -0.02
CA ALA A 286 8.98 13.25 -0.23
C ALA A 286 8.04 12.24 -0.92
N ASP A 287 7.15 11.64 -0.13
CA ASP A 287 6.26 10.55 -0.54
C ASP A 287 4.83 11.05 -0.82
N SER A 288 4.04 10.22 -1.50
CA SER A 288 2.61 10.47 -1.71
C SER A 288 1.83 9.25 -1.26
N ILE A 289 1.10 9.35 -0.15
CA ILE A 289 0.37 8.23 0.44
C ILE A 289 -1.12 8.57 0.51
N THR A 290 -1.95 7.70 -0.03
CA THR A 290 -3.41 7.74 0.12
C THR A 290 -3.88 6.45 0.76
N GLY A 291 -4.57 6.54 1.89
CA GLY A 291 -5.18 5.40 2.59
C GLY A 291 -6.24 4.74 1.71
N GLY A 292 -7.29 5.50 1.40
CA GLY A 292 -8.37 5.10 0.51
C GLY A 292 -9.72 5.10 1.22
N VAL A 293 -10.33 3.93 1.38
CA VAL A 293 -11.56 3.78 2.17
C VAL A 293 -11.33 2.82 3.33
N ASN A 294 -12.09 3.01 4.41
CA ASN A 294 -11.94 2.38 5.72
C ASN A 294 -10.76 2.92 6.52
N ASP A 295 -10.65 2.45 7.76
CA ASP A 295 -9.76 3.01 8.78
C ASP A 295 -8.29 2.66 8.48
N ASP A 296 -7.53 3.64 7.99
CA ASP A 296 -6.13 3.49 7.61
C ASP A 296 -5.18 4.03 8.69
N THR A 297 -3.98 3.45 8.78
CA THR A 297 -2.87 3.98 9.57
C THR A 297 -1.74 4.39 8.64
N ILE A 298 -1.41 5.68 8.63
CA ILE A 298 -0.45 6.29 7.71
C ILE A 298 0.75 6.84 8.48
N THR A 299 1.95 6.53 8.02
CA THR A 299 3.22 7.13 8.48
C THR A 299 3.99 7.59 7.25
N GLY A 300 4.15 8.90 7.06
CA GLY A 300 4.95 9.45 5.95
C GLY A 300 6.42 9.09 6.10
N GLY A 301 6.97 9.36 7.29
CA GLY A 301 8.38 9.26 7.58
C GLY A 301 9.03 10.63 7.55
N ALA A 302 10.33 10.68 7.29
CA ALA A 302 10.97 11.97 7.02
C ALA A 302 10.71 12.36 5.57
N GLY A 303 10.63 13.65 5.27
CA GLY A 303 10.33 14.09 3.91
C GLY A 303 9.28 15.16 3.93
N GLY A 304 9.00 15.75 2.77
CA GLY A 304 7.85 16.63 2.62
C GLY A 304 6.73 15.85 1.99
N ASP A 305 5.97 15.11 2.79
CA ASP A 305 5.06 14.08 2.29
C ASP A 305 3.66 14.65 2.00
N SER A 306 2.96 13.99 1.09
CA SER A 306 1.54 14.23 0.83
C SER A 306 0.74 13.07 1.38
N LEU A 307 0.15 13.24 2.55
CA LEU A 307 -0.59 12.22 3.28
C LEU A 307 -2.10 12.50 3.20
N ILE A 308 -2.87 11.56 2.66
CA ILE A 308 -4.32 11.65 2.50
C ILE A 308 -4.94 10.37 3.09
N GLY A 309 -5.89 10.51 4.01
CA GLY A 309 -6.57 9.39 4.66
C GLY A 309 -7.63 8.84 3.73
N GLY A 310 -8.69 9.61 3.55
CA GLY A 310 -9.72 9.36 2.55
C GLY A 310 -11.09 9.36 3.19
N GLY A 311 -11.71 8.19 3.32
CA GLY A 311 -12.90 8.03 4.14
C GLY A 311 -12.77 6.83 5.05
N GLY A 312 -13.40 6.86 6.22
CA GLY A 312 -13.00 5.98 7.32
C GLY A 312 -12.33 6.78 8.43
N ILE A 313 -12.09 6.16 9.57
CA ILE A 313 -11.42 6.79 10.70
C ILE A 313 -9.92 6.54 10.60
N ASP A 314 -9.19 7.53 10.13
CA ASP A 314 -7.78 7.39 9.81
C ASP A 314 -6.88 7.84 10.96
N THR A 315 -5.70 7.22 11.06
CA THR A 315 -4.66 7.57 12.04
C THR A 315 -3.35 7.93 11.36
N PHE A 316 -2.90 9.16 11.56
CA PHE A 316 -1.65 9.68 11.02
C PHE A 316 -0.60 9.73 12.11
N ARG A 317 0.54 9.11 11.87
CA ARG A 317 1.57 8.89 12.90
C ARG A 317 2.80 9.72 12.60
N PHE A 318 3.23 10.50 13.59
CA PHE A 318 4.42 11.34 13.52
C PHE A 318 5.33 11.07 14.74
N ALA A 319 6.64 11.15 14.57
CA ALA A 319 7.60 11.07 15.68
C ALA A 319 7.84 12.43 16.35
N SER A 320 7.56 13.54 15.68
CA SER A 320 7.77 14.90 16.22
C SER A 320 6.95 15.96 15.48
N GLY A 321 6.86 17.18 16.05
CA GLY A 321 6.24 18.33 15.37
C GLY A 321 6.99 18.74 14.12
N ALA A 322 8.33 18.66 14.14
CA ALA A 322 9.15 18.95 12.97
C ALA A 322 8.88 18.00 11.78
N GLU A 323 8.47 16.74 12.05
CA GLU A 323 8.05 15.82 10.99
C GLU A 323 6.74 16.29 10.37
N LEU A 324 5.73 16.59 11.20
CA LEU A 324 4.45 17.14 10.77
C LEU A 324 4.60 18.47 9.99
N ASP A 325 5.46 19.38 10.44
CA ASP A 325 5.73 20.67 9.77
C ASP A 325 6.43 20.51 8.41
N THR A 326 7.25 19.45 8.26
CA THR A 326 8.00 19.24 7.01
C THR A 326 7.07 18.78 5.88
N ASP A 327 5.95 18.14 6.20
CA ASP A 327 5.03 17.59 5.22
C ASP A 327 4.46 18.63 4.26
N ALA A 328 4.19 18.19 3.04
CA ALA A 328 3.56 19.02 2.03
C ALA A 328 2.08 19.23 2.34
N THR A 329 1.39 18.16 2.74
CA THR A 329 -0.04 18.13 3.09
C THR A 329 -0.36 16.96 4.00
N VAL A 330 -1.20 17.19 5.00
CA VAL A 330 -1.80 16.13 5.83
C VAL A 330 -3.31 16.34 5.86
N ASP A 331 -4.07 15.41 5.28
CA ASP A 331 -5.52 15.51 5.11
C ASP A 331 -6.20 14.22 5.55
N GLY A 332 -6.90 14.23 6.69
CA GLY A 332 -7.64 13.06 7.17
C GLY A 332 -8.79 12.66 6.23
N GLY A 333 -9.36 13.64 5.54
CA GLY A 333 -10.51 13.45 4.68
C GLY A 333 -11.81 13.67 5.43
N ALA A 334 -12.75 12.73 5.28
CA ALA A 334 -14.04 12.77 5.94
C ALA A 334 -14.13 11.67 6.99
N ASP A 335 -14.85 11.95 8.08
CA ASP A 335 -15.01 11.11 9.29
C ASP A 335 -14.09 11.58 10.42
N ASN A 336 -13.85 10.74 11.44
CA ASN A 336 -13.22 11.16 12.69
C ASN A 336 -11.74 10.76 12.73
N ASP A 337 -10.86 11.62 12.24
CA ASP A 337 -9.45 11.30 12.02
C ASP A 337 -8.57 11.73 13.19
N THR A 338 -7.45 11.02 13.35
CA THR A 338 -6.53 11.18 14.48
C THR A 338 -5.10 11.49 14.03
N ILE A 339 -4.50 12.54 14.61
CA ILE A 339 -3.05 12.73 14.62
C ILE A 339 -2.49 12.06 15.88
N GLU A 340 -1.57 11.11 15.72
CA GLU A 340 -0.89 10.41 16.80
C GLU A 340 0.61 10.71 16.80
N PHE A 341 1.10 11.32 17.88
CA PHE A 341 2.53 11.41 18.14
C PHE A 341 3.01 10.11 18.77
N THR A 342 4.06 9.54 18.21
CA THR A 342 4.55 8.18 18.52
C THR A 342 5.75 8.18 19.47
N ALA A 343 6.32 9.35 19.73
CA ALA A 343 7.36 9.60 20.72
C ALA A 343 6.99 10.84 21.55
N ALA A 344 7.59 10.99 22.73
CA ALA A 344 7.35 12.15 23.58
C ALA A 344 7.81 13.44 22.90
N VAL A 345 6.96 14.46 22.88
CA VAL A 345 7.17 15.72 22.16
C VAL A 345 7.13 16.92 23.10
N THR A 346 8.13 17.79 23.10
CA THR A 346 8.24 18.89 24.09
C THR A 346 8.12 20.29 23.48
N ASP A 347 7.87 20.36 22.18
CA ASP A 347 8.01 21.55 21.38
C ASP A 347 6.95 21.66 20.28
N ILE A 348 5.81 20.97 20.43
CA ILE A 348 4.70 21.13 19.47
C ILE A 348 4.09 22.51 19.64
N ASP A 349 4.05 23.29 18.56
CA ASP A 349 3.38 24.58 18.49
C ASP A 349 2.36 24.65 17.33
N ASP A 350 1.64 25.76 17.24
CA ASP A 350 0.59 25.93 16.24
C ASP A 350 1.14 25.98 14.80
N ALA A 351 2.42 26.32 14.61
CA ALA A 351 3.01 26.36 13.27
C ALA A 351 3.23 24.95 12.72
N ASP A 352 3.45 23.94 13.58
CA ASP A 352 3.57 22.55 13.14
C ASP A 352 2.29 22.06 12.40
N PHE A 353 1.14 22.66 12.66
CA PHE A 353 -0.13 22.32 12.01
C PHE A 353 -0.40 23.12 10.72
N ASP A 354 0.52 23.94 10.22
CA ASP A 354 0.35 24.78 9.01
C ASP A 354 0.00 23.96 7.75
N LYS A 355 0.35 22.67 7.73
CA LYS A 355 0.20 21.72 6.61
C LYS A 355 -0.98 20.78 6.76
N VAL A 356 -1.61 20.82 7.93
CA VAL A 356 -2.80 20.05 8.22
C VAL A 356 -3.99 20.72 7.54
N ALA A 357 -4.70 19.97 6.72
CA ALA A 357 -5.88 20.45 6.03
C ALA A 357 -6.94 20.83 7.06
N ALA A 358 -7.47 22.05 6.95
CA ALA A 358 -8.43 22.55 7.92
C ALA A 358 -9.73 21.74 7.87
N ASN A 359 -10.26 21.39 9.05
CA ASN A 359 -11.49 20.60 9.20
C ASN A 359 -11.35 19.18 8.63
N THR A 360 -10.26 18.49 8.97
CA THR A 360 -10.01 17.10 8.56
C THR A 360 -9.54 16.21 9.71
N PHE A 361 -9.54 16.71 10.95
CA PHE A 361 -9.11 15.96 12.14
C PHE A 361 -9.98 16.28 13.36
N GLU A 362 -10.16 15.28 14.22
CA GLU A 362 -11.03 15.32 15.40
C GLU A 362 -10.27 14.99 16.67
N ALA A 363 -9.13 14.31 16.54
CA ALA A 363 -8.36 13.85 17.67
C ALA A 363 -6.85 14.10 17.49
N ILE A 364 -6.21 14.49 18.59
CA ILE A 364 -4.76 14.46 18.77
C ILE A 364 -4.45 13.51 19.92
N LYS A 365 -3.50 12.61 19.71
CA LYS A 365 -3.03 11.66 20.72
C LYS A 365 -1.54 11.83 20.95
N LEU A 366 -1.15 12.00 22.20
CA LEU A 366 0.24 12.13 22.62
C LEU A 366 0.81 10.77 23.02
N ALA A 367 2.12 10.58 22.84
CA ALA A 367 2.83 9.39 23.27
C ALA A 367 3.01 9.35 24.79
N ASP A 368 3.41 8.19 25.30
CA ASP A 368 3.99 8.10 26.64
C ASP A 368 5.26 8.96 26.77
N GLY A 369 5.39 9.64 27.91
CA GLY A 369 6.49 10.53 28.25
C GLY A 369 6.01 11.89 28.76
N THR A 370 6.92 12.84 28.85
CA THR A 370 6.56 14.24 29.13
C THR A 370 6.29 14.93 27.81
N ASN A 371 5.06 15.39 27.60
CA ASN A 371 4.69 16.12 26.40
C ASN A 371 4.41 17.60 26.65
N THR A 372 4.60 18.44 25.64
CA THR A 372 4.19 19.84 25.64
C THR A 372 3.67 20.19 24.26
N ILE A 373 2.41 20.64 24.22
CA ILE A 373 1.70 21.03 23.01
C ILE A 373 0.97 22.36 23.22
N VAL A 374 1.15 23.27 22.27
CA VAL A 374 0.46 24.56 22.23
C VAL A 374 -0.29 24.66 20.91
N LEU A 375 -1.61 24.64 20.99
CA LEU A 375 -2.49 24.68 19.83
C LEU A 375 -3.05 26.09 19.62
N GLY A 376 -3.31 26.43 18.36
CA GLY A 376 -3.91 27.69 17.98
C GLY A 376 -4.77 27.55 16.73
N THR A 377 -4.67 28.53 15.83
CA THR A 377 -5.60 28.64 14.71
C THR A 377 -5.34 27.68 13.56
N ASN A 378 -4.22 26.97 13.56
CA ASN A 378 -3.89 26.01 12.50
C ASN A 378 -4.39 24.60 12.85
N ALA A 379 -4.46 24.26 14.13
CA ALA A 379 -5.02 23.00 14.63
C ALA A 379 -6.57 22.97 14.63
N LYS A 380 -7.21 23.32 13.50
CA LYS A 380 -8.67 23.38 13.40
C LYS A 380 -9.31 22.01 13.27
N SER A 381 -10.18 21.67 14.22
CA SER A 381 -10.99 20.46 14.13
C SER A 381 -12.05 20.53 13.02
N ALA A 382 -12.45 19.40 12.44
CA ALA A 382 -13.64 19.35 11.58
C ALA A 382 -14.96 19.31 12.35
N THR A 383 -14.92 19.00 13.64
CA THR A 383 -16.09 19.02 14.50
C THR A 383 -16.14 20.27 15.37
N ALA A 384 -17.24 20.40 16.12
CA ALA A 384 -17.40 21.47 17.09
C ALA A 384 -16.45 21.35 18.30
N SER A 385 -15.77 20.20 18.47
CA SER A 385 -14.81 20.02 19.56
C SER A 385 -13.62 19.13 19.19
N LEU A 386 -12.41 19.64 19.39
CA LEU A 386 -11.17 18.86 19.23
C LEU A 386 -10.93 17.98 20.47
N THR A 387 -10.70 16.69 20.27
CA THR A 387 -10.30 15.77 21.35
C THR A 387 -8.78 15.71 21.46
N ILE A 388 -8.22 15.90 22.64
CA ILE A 388 -6.78 15.80 22.89
C ILE A 388 -6.56 14.80 24.02
N THR A 389 -5.85 13.72 23.73
CA THR A 389 -5.57 12.64 24.69
C THR A 389 -4.08 12.62 25.02
N GLY A 390 -3.75 12.87 26.28
CA GLY A 390 -2.42 12.72 26.85
C GLY A 390 -1.98 11.27 26.98
N GLY A 391 -0.68 11.08 27.19
CA GLY A 391 -0.07 9.77 27.38
C GLY A 391 0.07 9.41 28.86
N THR A 392 1.07 8.59 29.17
CA THR A 392 1.59 8.47 30.54
C THR A 392 2.74 9.44 30.76
N GLY A 393 2.73 10.24 31.82
CA GLY A 393 3.78 11.21 32.14
C GLY A 393 3.23 12.62 32.24
N ALA A 394 4.08 13.58 32.60
CA ALA A 394 3.59 14.96 32.80
C ALA A 394 3.37 15.65 31.45
N ASP A 395 2.11 15.87 31.08
CA ASP A 395 1.73 16.53 29.85
C ASP A 395 1.32 17.98 30.08
N THR A 396 1.77 18.88 29.20
CA THR A 396 1.33 20.28 29.14
C THR A 396 0.53 20.48 27.86
N ILE A 397 -0.79 20.58 27.97
CA ILE A 397 -1.71 20.77 26.86
C ILE A 397 -2.31 22.17 26.96
N ASN A 398 -2.01 23.02 25.98
CA ASN A 398 -2.53 24.39 25.91
C ASN A 398 -3.37 24.60 24.65
N ALA A 399 -4.69 24.64 24.82
CA ALA A 399 -5.69 24.91 23.79
C ALA A 399 -6.25 26.34 23.84
N SER A 400 -5.68 27.24 24.63
CA SER A 400 -6.26 28.58 24.90
C SER A 400 -6.44 29.48 23.68
N ALA A 401 -5.75 29.19 22.57
CA ALA A 401 -5.86 29.93 21.32
C ALA A 401 -6.78 29.29 20.27
N LEU A 402 -7.39 28.13 20.57
CA LEU A 402 -8.41 27.52 19.71
C LEU A 402 -9.73 28.31 19.74
N ALA A 403 -10.46 28.29 18.63
CA ALA A 403 -11.75 28.99 18.50
C ALA A 403 -12.94 28.06 18.81
N GLU A 404 -12.69 26.75 18.82
CA GLU A 404 -13.62 25.66 19.05
C GLU A 404 -13.52 25.17 20.50
N ALA A 405 -14.54 24.42 20.95
CA ALA A 405 -14.45 23.75 22.24
C ALA A 405 -13.40 22.64 22.19
N VAL A 406 -12.89 22.21 23.34
CA VAL A 406 -11.97 21.08 23.43
C VAL A 406 -12.44 20.05 24.46
N THR A 407 -12.18 18.79 24.13
CA THR A 407 -12.25 17.68 25.08
C THR A 407 -10.83 17.24 25.37
N ILE A 408 -10.35 17.47 26.59
CA ILE A 408 -8.99 17.09 26.99
C ILE A 408 -9.06 15.93 27.97
N VAL A 409 -8.32 14.86 27.70
CA VAL A 409 -8.10 13.74 28.61
C VAL A 409 -6.61 13.71 28.94
N GLY A 410 -6.23 14.14 30.15
CA GLY A 410 -4.83 14.32 30.54
C GLY A 410 -4.02 13.03 30.63
N GLY A 411 -4.66 11.90 30.91
CA GLY A 411 -3.95 10.63 31.08
C GLY A 411 -3.32 10.50 32.47
N ALA A 412 -2.22 9.76 32.59
CA ALA A 412 -1.50 9.62 33.87
C ALA A 412 -0.37 10.65 33.96
N GLY A 413 0.05 11.05 35.16
CA GLY A 413 1.09 12.06 35.38
C GLY A 413 0.52 13.43 35.77
N SER A 414 1.36 14.26 36.39
CA SER A 414 0.95 15.61 36.82
C SER A 414 0.84 16.54 35.62
N ASN A 415 -0.38 16.71 35.13
CA ASN A 415 -0.66 17.41 33.89
C ASN A 415 -0.99 18.89 34.10
N VAL A 416 -0.71 19.71 33.08
CA VAL A 416 -1.15 21.09 32.96
C VAL A 416 -2.08 21.17 31.75
N LEU A 417 -3.37 21.32 32.00
CA LEU A 417 -4.43 21.24 31.01
C LEU A 417 -5.13 22.59 30.91
N THR A 418 -5.07 23.24 29.75
CA THR A 418 -5.72 24.53 29.50
C THR A 418 -6.66 24.39 28.30
N GLY A 419 -7.95 24.63 28.52
CA GLY A 419 -9.01 24.71 27.51
C GLY A 419 -8.94 25.99 26.66
N SER A 420 -9.93 26.18 25.81
CA SER A 420 -10.09 27.34 24.93
C SER A 420 -10.89 28.46 25.62
N ASN A 421 -11.65 29.25 24.86
CA ASN A 421 -12.58 30.24 25.41
C ASN A 421 -14.05 29.83 25.16
N GLN A 422 -14.26 28.55 24.90
CA GLN A 422 -15.55 27.92 24.59
C GLN A 422 -15.95 27.00 25.74
N ASN A 423 -17.02 26.22 25.57
CA ASN A 423 -17.48 25.31 26.63
C ASN A 423 -16.71 23.99 26.54
N ASP A 424 -15.70 23.83 27.38
CA ASP A 424 -14.76 22.72 27.30
C ASP A 424 -15.09 21.57 28.25
N SER A 425 -14.55 20.39 27.95
CA SER A 425 -14.62 19.22 28.82
C SER A 425 -13.20 18.75 29.12
N ILE A 426 -12.73 18.94 30.34
CA ILE A 426 -11.37 18.57 30.74
C ILE A 426 -11.44 17.53 31.84
N THR A 427 -10.87 16.36 31.57
CA THR A 427 -10.64 15.30 32.55
C THR A 427 -9.14 15.12 32.71
N GLY A 428 -8.65 15.21 33.94
CA GLY A 428 -7.27 14.97 34.30
C GLY A 428 -6.98 13.47 34.39
N GLY A 429 -6.55 13.03 35.56
CA GLY A 429 -5.86 11.77 35.73
C GLY A 429 -5.91 11.22 37.15
N ALA A 430 -4.84 10.52 37.52
CA ALA A 430 -4.71 9.94 38.84
C ALA A 430 -3.68 10.67 39.73
N ASP A 431 -2.97 11.64 39.15
CA ASP A 431 -1.87 12.35 39.78
C ASP A 431 -2.30 13.80 40.05
N ALA A 432 -1.44 14.68 40.58
CA ALA A 432 -1.90 16.05 40.84
C ALA A 432 -1.93 16.87 39.54
N GLU A 433 -3.10 17.34 39.11
CA GLU A 433 -3.29 18.14 37.91
C GLU A 433 -3.43 19.65 38.16
N THR A 434 -3.10 20.44 37.14
CA THR A 434 -3.46 21.86 37.03
C THR A 434 -4.39 22.03 35.83
N VAL A 435 -5.65 22.37 36.09
CA VAL A 435 -6.72 22.44 35.09
C VAL A 435 -7.23 23.86 34.96
N SER A 436 -7.37 24.38 33.75
CA SER A 436 -8.00 25.67 33.46
C SER A 436 -8.93 25.49 32.28
N GLY A 437 -10.23 25.74 32.47
CA GLY A 437 -11.21 25.70 31.38
C GLY A 437 -11.06 26.88 30.43
N GLY A 438 -10.77 28.06 30.98
CA GLY A 438 -10.68 29.31 30.24
C GLY A 438 -11.93 30.14 30.45
N ALA A 439 -12.41 30.80 29.41
CA ALA A 439 -13.75 31.39 29.41
C ALA A 439 -14.74 30.36 28.87
N GLY A 440 -15.99 30.38 29.30
CA GLY A 440 -16.97 29.41 28.82
C GLY A 440 -17.85 28.91 29.94
N VAL A 441 -18.60 27.85 29.66
CA VAL A 441 -19.26 27.00 30.66
C VAL A 441 -18.60 25.64 30.56
N ASP A 442 -17.62 25.41 31.40
CA ASP A 442 -16.74 24.25 31.27
C ASP A 442 -17.17 23.11 32.19
N THR A 443 -16.71 21.90 31.87
CA THR A 443 -16.78 20.73 32.74
C THR A 443 -15.36 20.30 33.07
N LEU A 444 -14.98 20.42 34.33
CA LEU A 444 -13.62 20.18 34.82
C LEU A 444 -13.65 19.05 35.85
N ASP A 445 -12.83 18.04 35.65
CA ASP A 445 -12.62 16.91 36.55
C ASP A 445 -11.11 16.67 36.65
N GLY A 446 -10.51 16.99 37.79
CA GLY A 446 -9.09 16.73 38.07
C GLY A 446 -8.83 15.23 38.13
N GLY A 447 -9.64 14.51 38.89
CA GLY A 447 -9.69 13.06 38.90
C GLY A 447 -9.34 12.52 40.28
N GLN A 448 -8.13 11.97 40.45
CA GLN A 448 -7.62 11.58 41.76
C GLN A 448 -6.40 12.43 42.12
N ALA A 449 -6.10 12.52 43.43
CA ALA A 449 -5.04 13.35 44.02
C ALA A 449 -5.52 14.78 44.28
N ASN A 450 -4.59 15.70 44.59
CA ASN A 450 -4.96 17.06 45.00
C ASN A 450 -4.70 18.01 43.84
N ASP A 451 -5.76 18.54 43.26
CA ASP A 451 -5.76 19.22 41.98
C ASP A 451 -5.93 20.73 42.14
N THR A 452 -5.49 21.45 41.12
CA THR A 452 -5.57 22.91 41.05
C THR A 452 -6.38 23.35 39.85
N TYR A 453 -7.58 23.86 40.11
CA TYR A 453 -8.46 24.49 39.13
C TYR A 453 -8.13 25.99 39.04
N SER A 454 -7.54 26.44 37.94
CA SER A 454 -7.03 27.81 37.76
C SER A 454 -7.98 28.69 36.95
N PHE A 455 -8.29 29.86 37.49
CA PHE A 455 -9.14 30.90 36.88
C PHE A 455 -8.36 32.21 36.77
N ALA A 456 -8.43 32.90 35.63
CA ALA A 456 -7.79 34.20 35.44
C ALA A 456 -8.47 35.30 36.27
N SER A 457 -9.78 35.17 36.50
CA SER A 457 -10.54 36.11 37.32
C SER A 457 -11.69 35.45 38.06
N SER A 458 -12.23 36.12 39.10
CA SER A 458 -13.44 35.62 39.77
C SER A 458 -14.67 35.60 38.87
N ALA A 459 -14.64 36.32 37.73
CA ALA A 459 -15.73 36.34 36.76
C ALA A 459 -15.74 35.11 35.83
N GLU A 460 -14.65 34.33 35.78
CA GLU A 460 -14.64 33.02 35.13
C GLU A 460 -15.20 31.96 36.08
N LEU A 461 -14.87 32.04 37.37
CA LEU A 461 -15.44 31.13 38.36
C LEU A 461 -16.95 31.39 38.60
N VAL A 462 -17.38 32.64 38.77
CA VAL A 462 -18.77 33.01 39.13
C VAL A 462 -19.29 34.15 38.26
N SER A 463 -20.44 33.93 37.61
CA SER A 463 -21.19 34.98 36.90
C SER A 463 -22.67 34.92 37.23
N SER A 464 -23.29 36.10 37.31
CA SER A 464 -24.74 36.25 37.54
C SER A 464 -25.27 35.52 38.79
N GLY A 465 -24.42 35.32 39.81
CA GLY A 465 -24.79 34.68 41.08
C GLY A 465 -24.60 33.16 41.14
N ALA A 466 -23.98 32.52 40.15
CA ALA A 466 -23.71 31.08 40.15
C ALA A 466 -22.33 30.75 39.56
N VAL A 467 -21.74 29.64 40.00
CA VAL A 467 -20.52 29.10 39.37
C VAL A 467 -20.84 28.76 37.91
N ILE A 468 -19.96 29.21 37.02
CA ILE A 468 -20.15 29.07 35.57
C ILE A 468 -19.74 27.66 35.15
N ASP A 469 -18.61 27.18 35.66
CA ASP A 469 -18.08 25.86 35.33
C ASP A 469 -18.64 24.78 36.25
N SER A 470 -18.71 23.57 35.75
CA SER A 470 -18.99 22.37 36.54
C SER A 470 -17.66 21.78 36.96
N ILE A 471 -17.33 21.86 38.25
CA ILE A 471 -16.20 21.11 38.80
C ILE A 471 -16.78 19.87 39.48
N SER A 472 -16.36 18.70 39.00
CA SER A 472 -16.77 17.40 39.52
C SER A 472 -15.51 16.61 39.83
N ASP A 473 -15.01 16.73 41.06
CA ASP A 473 -13.81 16.03 41.52
C ASP A 473 -14.20 14.81 42.38
N ALA A 474 -13.65 13.64 42.06
CA ALA A 474 -13.96 12.38 42.73
C ALA A 474 -12.87 11.93 43.73
N GLY A 475 -11.75 12.66 43.83
CA GLY A 475 -10.58 12.28 44.61
C GLY A 475 -10.03 13.41 45.47
N GLY A 476 -8.87 13.17 46.09
CA GLY A 476 -8.17 14.24 46.82
C GLY A 476 -8.67 14.55 48.22
N THR A 477 -7.93 15.44 48.88
CA THR A 477 -8.24 15.96 50.23
C THR A 477 -7.92 17.45 50.37
N ALA A 478 -7.42 18.08 49.32
CA ALA A 478 -6.84 19.42 49.36
C ALA A 478 -6.92 20.14 48.01
N ASP A 479 -7.94 19.80 47.23
CA ASP A 479 -8.29 20.33 45.93
C ASP A 479 -8.61 21.81 46.04
N ARG A 480 -8.14 22.59 45.05
CA ARG A 480 -8.20 24.04 45.14
C ARG A 480 -8.65 24.70 43.85
N SER A 481 -9.54 25.68 44.00
CA SER A 481 -9.77 26.71 42.99
C SER A 481 -8.82 27.89 43.24
N LEU A 482 -7.91 28.13 42.31
CA LEU A 482 -6.96 29.23 42.32
C LEU A 482 -7.45 30.34 41.39
N ILE A 483 -7.74 31.52 41.95
CA ILE A 483 -8.01 32.73 41.17
C ILE A 483 -6.72 33.54 41.08
N THR A 484 -6.19 33.70 39.88
CA THR A 484 -4.93 34.42 39.67
C THR A 484 -5.09 35.95 39.74
N GLY A 485 -6.30 36.45 39.48
CA GLY A 485 -6.71 37.84 39.70
C GLY A 485 -7.25 38.16 41.11
N ALA A 486 -7.93 39.30 41.24
CA ALA A 486 -8.60 39.68 42.49
C ALA A 486 -9.88 38.85 42.70
N ILE A 487 -10.11 38.38 43.94
CA ILE A 487 -11.33 37.66 44.30
C ILE A 487 -12.44 38.65 44.66
N ALA A 488 -13.55 38.60 43.93
CA ALA A 488 -14.79 39.29 44.27
C ALA A 488 -15.96 38.30 44.25
N ILE A 489 -16.37 37.84 45.44
CA ILE A 489 -17.58 37.02 45.66
C ILE A 489 -18.55 37.83 46.52
N VAL A 490 -19.81 37.92 46.09
CA VAL A 490 -20.88 38.65 46.77
C VAL A 490 -21.90 37.68 47.39
N ALA A 491 -22.73 38.19 48.30
CA ALA A 491 -23.67 37.36 49.06
C ALA A 491 -24.76 36.66 48.22
N THR A 492 -24.89 37.02 46.94
CA THR A 492 -25.83 36.39 46.00
C THR A 492 -25.19 35.27 45.19
N ASP A 493 -23.89 35.03 45.36
CA ASP A 493 -23.16 34.01 44.60
C ASP A 493 -23.36 32.63 45.24
N THR A 494 -23.62 31.64 44.41
CA THR A 494 -23.86 30.25 44.82
C THR A 494 -22.78 29.34 44.23
N LEU A 495 -22.10 28.58 45.10
CA LEU A 495 -21.00 27.67 44.72
C LEU A 495 -21.43 26.21 44.47
N ALA A 496 -22.72 25.96 44.27
CA ALA A 496 -23.31 24.61 44.21
C ALA A 496 -22.90 23.74 43.00
N ARG A 497 -22.02 24.24 42.11
CA ARG A 497 -21.48 23.49 40.95
C ARG A 497 -19.98 23.20 41.07
N ALA A 498 -19.39 23.47 42.23
CA ALA A 498 -18.03 23.09 42.56
C ALA A 498 -18.07 22.00 43.64
N GLU A 499 -18.25 20.75 43.21
CA GLU A 499 -18.26 19.58 44.08
C GLU A 499 -16.85 19.01 44.20
N GLY A 500 -16.43 18.67 45.43
CA GLY A 500 -15.09 18.11 45.69
C GLY A 500 -13.93 19.11 45.79
N VAL A 501 -14.20 20.42 45.86
CA VAL A 501 -13.15 21.45 46.06
C VAL A 501 -13.06 21.90 47.53
N GLU A 502 -11.92 21.69 48.20
CA GLU A 502 -11.75 22.09 49.61
C GLU A 502 -11.30 23.55 49.82
N GLN A 503 -10.60 24.14 48.85
CA GLN A 503 -9.95 25.45 49.03
C GLN A 503 -10.26 26.42 47.89
N LEU A 504 -10.61 27.66 48.25
CA LEU A 504 -10.61 28.79 47.32
C LEU A 504 -9.46 29.73 47.68
N VAL A 505 -8.55 29.98 46.72
CA VAL A 505 -7.26 30.65 46.94
C VAL A 505 -7.05 31.78 45.93
N ALA A 506 -6.53 32.93 46.39
CA ALA A 506 -6.06 34.01 45.51
C ALA A 506 -4.55 33.86 45.25
N ALA A 507 -4.08 34.00 44.01
CA ALA A 507 -2.65 33.91 43.70
C ALA A 507 -1.86 35.09 44.29
N THR A 508 -2.46 36.28 44.36
CA THR A 508 -1.93 37.38 45.15
C THR A 508 -2.61 37.38 46.51
N ASP A 509 -1.90 36.90 47.54
CA ASP A 509 -2.24 37.20 48.92
C ASP A 509 -2.08 38.71 49.13
N SER A 510 -3.12 39.48 48.83
CA SER A 510 -3.16 40.88 49.25
C SER A 510 -3.23 40.81 50.77
N SER A 511 -2.12 41.17 51.41
CA SER A 511 -1.83 41.21 52.86
C SER A 511 -2.88 41.85 53.79
N THR A 512 -4.10 42.11 53.32
CA THR A 512 -5.29 42.37 54.12
C THR A 512 -6.21 41.16 54.04
N SER A 513 -5.96 40.17 54.91
CA SER A 513 -6.96 39.14 55.26
C SER A 513 -8.30 39.81 55.54
N ARG A 514 -9.30 39.54 54.69
CA ARG A 514 -10.70 39.78 55.02
C ARG A 514 -11.30 38.43 55.36
N ALA A 515 -11.85 38.32 56.57
CA ALA A 515 -12.68 37.19 56.95
C ALA A 515 -13.86 37.12 55.98
N HIS A 516 -13.85 36.12 55.08
CA HIS A 516 -15.03 35.72 54.34
C HIS A 516 -15.67 34.58 55.11
N SER A 517 -16.92 34.77 55.51
CA SER A 517 -17.77 33.69 55.99
C SER A 517 -18.30 32.98 54.75
N ILE A 518 -17.76 31.82 54.41
CA ILE A 518 -18.43 30.89 53.51
C ILE A 518 -19.59 30.31 54.33
N ILE A 519 -20.83 30.65 53.97
CA ILE A 519 -22.00 29.93 54.47
C ILE A 519 -22.13 28.70 53.56
N ILE A 520 -21.63 27.57 54.03
CA ILE A 520 -22.01 26.27 53.49
C ILE A 520 -23.42 26.03 54.05
N ASP A 521 -24.44 26.27 53.22
CA ASP A 521 -25.80 25.87 53.57
C ASP A 521 -25.84 24.33 53.62
N SER A 522 -26.63 23.79 54.53
CA SER A 522 -26.47 22.43 55.05
C SER A 522 -27.02 21.31 54.17
N ASP A 523 -26.78 21.33 52.87
CA ASP A 523 -26.99 20.16 52.00
C ASP A 523 -25.76 19.89 51.13
#